data_AF-R9TES2-F1
#
_entry.id   AF-R9TES2-F1
#
_cell.length_a   1.000
_cell.length_b   1.000
_cell.length_c   1.000
_cell.angle_alpha   90.00
_cell.angle_beta   90.00
_cell.angle_gamma   90.00
#
_symmetry.space_group_name_H-M   'P 1'
#
loop_
_entity.id
_entity.type
_entity.pdbx_description
1 polymer ?
#
loop_
_entity_poly.entity_id
_entity_poly.type
_entity_poly.pdbx_seq_one_letter_code
_entity_poly.pdbx_strand_id
1 'polypeptide(L)'
;AVKAPGFGDNRKNTMQDMAVAAGGLVFGTEGDTLKLEDIQIQDFGKVGEVVVTKDDTMLLKGAGDEALVARRVDQIREQIEDTSSEYEKEKLQERMARLASGVAVLKIG
;
A
#
# COMPACT_ATOMS: atom_id res chain seq x y z
N ALA A 1 14.29 4.38 -9.41
CA ALA A 1 12.83 4.50 -9.54
C ALA A 1 12.27 3.11 -9.80
N VAL A 2 11.22 2.71 -9.08
CA VAL A 2 10.57 1.40 -9.18
C VAL A 2 9.17 1.54 -9.76
N LYS A 3 8.69 0.53 -10.49
CA LYS A 3 7.33 0.56 -11.05
C LYS A 3 6.31 0.31 -9.93
N ALA A 4 5.13 0.91 -10.07
CA ALA A 4 4.01 0.63 -9.17
C ALA A 4 3.55 -0.83 -9.32
N PRO A 5 3.18 -1.51 -8.21
CA PRO A 5 2.73 -2.89 -8.25
C PRO A 5 1.31 -2.98 -8.82
N GLY A 6 1.04 -4.01 -9.63
CA GLY A 6 -0.28 -4.27 -10.18
C GLY A 6 -0.77 -3.27 -11.23
N PHE A 7 -2.06 -3.37 -11.56
CA PHE A 7 -2.72 -2.58 -12.60
C PHE A 7 -4.13 -2.13 -12.18
N GLY A 8 -4.64 -1.07 -12.81
CA GLY A 8 -5.98 -0.55 -12.57
C GLY A 8 -6.23 -0.21 -11.10
N ASP A 9 -7.40 -0.58 -10.59
CA ASP A 9 -7.79 -0.30 -9.19
C ASP A 9 -6.95 -1.06 -8.18
N ASN A 10 -6.43 -2.24 -8.53
CA ASN A 10 -5.53 -2.98 -7.65
C ASN A 10 -4.22 -2.19 -7.40
N ARG A 11 -3.73 -1.46 -8.41
CA ARG A 11 -2.59 -0.55 -8.24
C ARG A 11 -2.91 0.57 -7.25
N LYS A 12 -4.05 1.25 -7.42
CA LYS A 12 -4.48 2.35 -6.54
C LYS A 12 -4.60 1.86 -5.09
N ASN A 13 -5.26 0.72 -4.90
CA ASN A 13 -5.44 0.11 -3.60
C ASN A 13 -4.13 -0.32 -2.93
N THR A 14 -3.22 -0.96 -3.68
CA THR A 14 -1.92 -1.38 -3.15
C THR A 14 -1.03 -0.18 -2.80
N MET A 15 -1.06 0.87 -3.63
CA MET A 15 -0.34 2.12 -3.33
C MET A 15 -0.87 2.79 -2.06
N GLN A 16 -2.19 2.79 -1.87
CA GLN A 16 -2.80 3.32 -0.65
C GLN A 16 -2.36 2.52 0.59
N ASP A 17 -2.32 1.19 0.49
CA ASP A 17 -1.86 0.31 1.56
C ASP A 17 -0.42 0.64 1.97
N MET A 18 0.46 0.82 0.98
CA MET A 18 1.85 1.21 1.21
C MET A 18 1.99 2.59 1.85
N ALA A 19 1.19 3.56 1.40
CA ALA A 19 1.19 4.91 1.94
C ALA A 19 0.77 4.90 3.42
N VAL A 20 -0.29 4.16 3.77
CA VAL A 20 -0.72 3.97 5.16
C VAL A 20 0.38 3.29 5.99
N ALA A 21 1.01 2.23 5.47
CA ALA A 21 2.09 1.55 6.17
C ALA A 21 3.33 2.43 6.41
N ALA A 22 3.65 3.33 5.48
CA ALA A 22 4.76 4.26 5.60
C ALA A 22 4.39 5.59 6.28
N GLY A 23 3.11 5.86 6.54
CA GLY A 23 2.63 7.14 7.06
C GLY A 23 2.69 8.30 6.05
N GLY A 24 2.64 7.99 4.76
CA GLY A 24 2.63 8.98 3.68
C GLY A 24 1.28 9.09 2.99
N LEU A 25 1.21 9.99 2.01
CA LEU A 25 0.07 10.16 1.12
C LEU A 25 0.42 9.65 -0.30
N VAL A 26 -0.59 9.15 -1.00
CA VAL A 26 -0.50 8.86 -2.44
C VAL A 26 -0.88 10.15 -3.18
N PHE A 27 -0.12 10.51 -4.21
CA PHE A 27 -0.40 11.67 -5.04
C PHE A 27 -0.47 11.28 -6.51
N GLY A 28 -1.18 12.09 -7.31
CA GLY A 28 -1.22 11.93 -8.76
C GLY A 28 -2.10 10.77 -9.22
N THR A 29 -2.99 10.27 -8.36
CA THR A 29 -4.07 9.37 -8.77
C THR A 29 -5.24 10.18 -9.37
N GLU A 30 -5.87 9.66 -10.42
CA GLU A 30 -7.05 10.28 -11.02
C GLU A 30 -8.15 10.48 -9.96
N GLY A 31 -8.49 11.74 -9.67
CA GLY A 31 -9.47 12.14 -8.67
C GLY A 31 -8.90 12.86 -7.45
N ASP A 32 -7.57 12.88 -7.27
CA ASP A 32 -6.96 13.61 -6.16
C ASP A 32 -7.04 15.12 -6.36
N THR A 33 -7.42 15.82 -5.29
CA THR A 33 -7.46 17.28 -5.21
C THR A 33 -6.09 17.90 -4.95
N LEU A 34 -5.10 17.07 -4.61
CA LEU A 34 -3.73 17.46 -4.30
C LEU A 34 -2.91 17.57 -5.58
N LYS A 35 -2.48 18.79 -5.89
CA LYS A 35 -1.56 19.03 -7.00
C LYS A 35 -0.12 18.78 -6.56
N LEU A 36 0.70 18.33 -7.51
CA LEU A 36 2.13 18.10 -7.29
C LEU A 36 2.88 19.33 -6.77
N GLU A 37 2.38 20.53 -7.08
CA GLU A 37 2.94 21.81 -6.64
C GLU A 37 2.74 22.10 -5.13
N ASP A 38 1.75 21.46 -4.49
CA ASP A 38 1.40 21.73 -3.09
C ASP A 38 2.06 20.73 -2.09
N ILE A 39 2.69 19.67 -2.60
CA ILE A 39 3.23 18.56 -1.78
C ILE A 39 4.38 19.06 -0.90
N GLN A 40 4.29 18.74 0.39
CA GLN A 40 5.30 19.05 1.40
C GLN A 40 6.08 17.79 1.81
N ILE A 41 7.25 17.99 2.42
CA ILE A 41 8.09 16.87 2.92
C ILE A 41 7.34 15.97 3.91
N GLN A 42 6.41 16.56 4.68
CA GLN A 42 5.58 15.84 5.65
C GLN A 42 4.61 14.83 5.02
N ASP A 43 4.29 14.99 3.73
CA ASP A 43 3.34 14.11 3.05
C ASP A 43 4.03 12.84 2.53
N PHE A 44 5.37 12.79 2.55
CA PHE A 44 6.16 11.60 2.20
C PHE A 44 6.21 10.61 3.36
N GLY A 45 6.01 9.33 3.04
CA GLY A 45 6.15 8.24 4.00
C GLY A 45 7.59 8.01 4.45
N LYS A 46 7.75 7.46 5.65
CA LYS A 46 9.05 7.10 6.24
C LYS A 46 9.11 5.60 6.47
N VAL A 47 10.27 5.02 6.17
CA VAL A 47 10.55 3.59 6.30
C VAL A 47 11.98 3.42 6.83
N GLY A 48 12.18 2.45 7.71
CA GLY A 48 13.48 2.20 8.33
C GLY A 48 14.49 1.59 7.37
N GLU A 49 14.04 0.72 6.46
CA GLU A 49 14.91 0.07 5.48
C GLU A 49 14.16 -0.19 4.16
N VAL A 50 14.87 0.01 3.05
CA VAL A 50 14.37 -0.24 1.69
C VAL A 50 15.33 -1.15 0.96
N VAL A 51 14.85 -2.31 0.53
CA VAL A 51 15.62 -3.27 -0.26
C VAL A 51 15.02 -3.32 -1.67
N VAL A 52 15.81 -3.00 -2.69
CA VAL A 52 15.40 -3.08 -4.09
C VAL A 52 16.23 -4.15 -4.78
N THR A 53 15.57 -5.16 -5.33
CA THR A 53 16.18 -6.18 -6.19
C THR A 53 15.72 -5.98 -7.63
N LYS A 54 16.14 -6.87 -8.53
CA LYS A 54 15.71 -6.83 -9.94
C LYS A 54 14.19 -7.01 -10.07
N ASP A 55 13.62 -7.87 -9.24
CA ASP A 55 12.25 -8.35 -9.37
C ASP A 55 11.37 -7.97 -8.17
N ASP A 56 11.93 -7.44 -7.07
CA ASP A 56 11.20 -7.12 -5.85
C ASP A 56 11.65 -5.79 -5.24
N THR A 57 10.78 -5.18 -4.44
CA THR A 57 11.15 -4.07 -3.57
C THR A 57 10.49 -4.25 -2.22
N MET A 58 11.25 -4.22 -1.14
CA MET A 58 10.74 -4.42 0.21
C MET A 58 10.92 -3.13 0.99
N LEU A 59 9.83 -2.66 1.60
CA LEU A 59 9.81 -1.56 2.54
C LEU A 59 9.60 -2.14 3.93
N LEU A 60 10.61 -1.98 4.78
CA LEU A 60 10.68 -2.57 6.12
C LEU A 60 10.59 -1.45 7.17
N LYS A 61 9.87 -1.73 8.27
CA LYS A 61 9.72 -0.81 9.41
C LYS A 61 9.14 0.54 8.97
N GLY A 62 7.95 0.51 8.37
CA GLY A 62 7.20 1.73 8.06
C GLY A 62 6.82 2.48 9.33
N ALA A 63 6.88 3.82 9.28
CA ALA A 63 6.51 4.69 10.39
C ALA A 63 5.04 5.14 10.31
N GLY A 64 4.17 4.31 9.73
CA GLY A 64 2.74 4.54 9.68
C GLY A 64 2.09 4.47 11.05
N ASP A 65 0.96 5.17 11.20
CA ASP A 65 0.14 5.10 12.40
C ASP A 65 -0.51 3.72 12.51
N GLU A 66 -0.23 3.01 13.61
CA GLU A 66 -0.78 1.68 13.88
C GLU A 66 -2.32 1.67 13.83
N ALA A 67 -2.99 2.76 14.24
CA ALA A 67 -4.43 2.86 14.17
C ALA A 67 -4.95 2.94 12.73
N LEU A 68 -4.23 3.64 11.85
CA LEU A 68 -4.59 3.71 10.43
C LEU A 68 -4.31 2.38 9.72
N VAL A 69 -3.21 1.70 10.06
CA VAL A 69 -2.89 0.37 9.55
C VAL A 69 -3.96 -0.64 9.99
N ALA A 70 -4.33 -0.65 11.27
CA ALA A 70 -5.39 -1.52 11.79
C ALA A 70 -6.72 -1.27 11.09
N ARG A 71 -7.13 0.00 10.96
CA ARG A 71 -8.35 0.37 10.23
C ARG A 71 -8.31 -0.10 8.77
N ARG A 72 -7.15 -0.02 8.12
CA ARG A 72 -6.99 -0.47 6.74
C ARG A 72 -7.08 -1.99 6.60
N VAL A 73 -6.50 -2.72 7.57
CA VAL A 73 -6.61 -4.18 7.65
C VAL A 73 -8.07 -4.60 7.84
N ASP A 74 -8.82 -3.92 8.71
CA ASP A 74 -10.23 -4.22 8.95
C ASP A 74 -11.09 -3.97 7.71
N GLN A 75 -10.86 -2.87 6.97
CA GLN A 75 -11.52 -2.61 5.68
C GLN A 75 -11.30 -3.75 4.67
N ILE A 76 -10.06 -4.26 4.59
CA ILE A 76 -9.76 -5.37 3.67
C ILE A 76 -10.40 -6.67 4.18
N ARG A 77 -10.52 -6.87 5.50
CA ARG A 77 -11.22 -8.02 6.08
C ARG A 77 -12.70 -8.02 5.71
N GLU A 78 -13.39 -6.88 5.83
CA GLU A 78 -14.78 -6.74 5.40
C GLU A 78 -14.92 -7.05 3.89
N GLN A 79 -14.02 -6.54 3.05
CA GLN A 79 -14.01 -6.85 1.60
C GLN A 79 -13.82 -8.34 1.29
N ILE A 80 -13.07 -9.07 2.12
CA ILE A 80 -12.89 -10.53 1.98
C ILE A 80 -14.19 -11.27 2.30
N GLU A 81 -14.95 -10.80 3.29
CA GLU A 81 -16.23 -11.39 3.68
C GLU A 81 -17.32 -11.15 2.64
N ASP A 82 -17.33 -9.95 2.03
CA ASP A 82 -18.32 -9.56 1.04
C ASP A 82 -18.10 -10.17 -0.36
N THR A 83 -16.86 -10.54 -0.71
CA THR A 83 -16.61 -11.17 -2.02
C THR A 83 -16.95 -12.66 -2.02
N SER A 84 -17.53 -13.15 -3.11
CA SER A 84 -17.79 -14.59 -3.32
C SER A 84 -16.76 -15.25 -4.24
N SER A 85 -15.84 -14.47 -4.82
CA SER A 85 -14.82 -14.96 -5.74
C SER A 85 -13.58 -15.43 -4.97
N GLU A 86 -13.22 -16.71 -5.09
CA GLU A 86 -12.01 -17.27 -4.46
C GLU A 86 -10.74 -16.55 -4.93
N TYR A 87 -10.67 -16.17 -6.20
CA TYR A 87 -9.55 -15.41 -6.76
C TYR A 87 -9.38 -14.03 -6.10
N GLU A 88 -10.49 -13.32 -5.87
CA GLU A 88 -10.44 -12.01 -5.19
C GLU A 88 -10.11 -12.17 -3.71
N LYS A 89 -10.67 -13.18 -3.04
CA LYS A 89 -10.32 -13.50 -1.65
C LYS A 89 -8.83 -13.71 -1.49
N GLU A 90 -8.21 -14.51 -2.36
CA GLU A 90 -6.77 -14.77 -2.33
C GLU A 90 -5.98 -13.45 -2.47
N LYS A 91 -6.35 -12.59 -3.42
CA LYS A 91 -5.67 -11.30 -3.64
C LYS A 91 -5.84 -10.33 -2.47
N LEU A 92 -7.01 -10.28 -1.85
CA LEU A 92 -7.27 -9.46 -0.68
C LEU A 92 -6.53 -9.98 0.55
N GLN A 93 -6.46 -11.31 0.73
CA GLN A 93 -5.68 -11.95 1.80
C GLN A 93 -4.18 -11.66 1.65
N GLU A 94 -3.63 -11.72 0.42
CA GLU A 94 -2.24 -11.35 0.16
C GLU A 94 -1.95 -9.90 0.57
N ARG A 95 -2.87 -8.96 0.26
CA ARG A 95 -2.74 -7.55 0.65
C ARG A 95 -2.83 -7.36 2.17
N MET A 96 -3.81 -8.00 2.80
CA MET A 96 -4.01 -7.95 4.25
C MET A 96 -2.77 -8.49 4.99
N ALA A 97 -2.21 -9.62 4.54
CA ALA A 97 -1.03 -10.22 5.15
C ALA A 97 0.20 -9.32 5.05
N ARG A 98 0.40 -8.65 3.91
CA ARG A 98 1.50 -7.69 3.73
C ARG A 98 1.38 -6.52 4.72
N LEU A 99 0.19 -5.94 4.84
CA LEU A 99 -0.07 -4.85 5.78
C LEU A 99 0.13 -5.29 7.25
N ALA A 100 -0.42 -6.44 7.63
CA ALA A 100 -0.35 -6.94 9.01
C ALA A 100 1.07 -7.31 9.44
N SER A 101 1.93 -7.73 8.51
CA SER A 101 3.32 -8.11 8.81
C SER A 101 4.24 -6.91 9.12
N GLY A 102 3.77 -5.67 8.93
CA GLY A 102 4.59 -4.46 9.03
C GLY A 102 5.68 -4.37 7.95
N VAL A 103 5.61 -5.24 6.94
CA VAL A 103 6.52 -5.30 5.79
C VAL A 103 5.72 -5.11 4.51
N ALA A 104 5.88 -3.95 3.89
CA ALA A 104 5.35 -3.70 2.56
C ALA A 104 6.30 -4.30 1.52
N VAL A 105 6.07 -5.55 1.13
CA VAL A 105 6.75 -6.19 0.00
C VAL A 105 6.03 -5.82 -1.30
N LEU A 106 6.77 -5.35 -2.29
CA LEU A 106 6.40 -5.21 -3.68
C LEU A 106 7.07 -6.31 -4.50
N LYS A 107 6.29 -6.93 -5.38
CA LYS A 107 6.83 -7.75 -6.48
C LYS A 107 6.74 -6.92 -7.75
N ILE A 108 7.85 -6.74 -8.44
CA ILE A 108 7.99 -5.93 -9.65
C ILE A 108 8.35 -6.88 -10.79
N GLY A 109 7.37 -7.19 -11.65
CA GLY A 109 7.55 -8.01 -12.85
C GLY A 109 6.61 -7.53 -13.94
#